data_AF-A0A2E9U567-F1
#
_entry.id   AF-A0A2E9U567-F1
#
_cell.length_a   1.000
_cell.length_b   1.000
_cell.length_c   1.000
_cell.angle_alpha   90.00
_cell.angle_beta   90.00
_cell.angle_gamma   90.00
#
_symmetry.space_group_name_H-M   'P 1'
#
loop_
_entity.id
_entity.type
_entity.pdbx_description
1 polymer ?
#
loop_
_entity_poly.entity_id
_entity_poly.type
_entity_poly.pdbx_seq_one_letter_code
_entity_poly.pdbx_strand_id
1 'polypeptide(L)'
;MSDTTLQERVTKLAEEGFKLLGKTLGQRITLTDASILMDNSLKDSSSAIQIMHTRYVAQQNGKELRLNAPYNEVIDALKGKVPEDQLAESAASYFAALYFLSAEEEQKRMIAGLSYDASQGVPYSKEVLSVLLSPSAEKPE
;
A
#
# COMPACT_ATOMS: atom_id res chain seq x y z
N MET A 1 25.10 -0.14 -25.80
CA MET A 1 23.84 0.42 -26.31
C MET A 1 22.79 -0.69 -26.17
N SER A 2 21.76 -0.65 -25.34
CA SER A 2 21.33 0.24 -24.25
C SER A 2 20.17 -0.50 -23.54
N ASP A 3 20.38 -1.01 -22.33
CA ASP A 3 19.33 -1.69 -21.52
C ASP A 3 18.14 -0.77 -21.18
N THR A 4 18.31 0.54 -21.35
CA THR A 4 17.27 1.56 -21.14
C THR A 4 16.01 1.33 -21.95
N THR A 5 16.10 0.78 -23.17
CA THR A 5 14.90 0.55 -24.00
C THR A 5 14.06 -0.64 -23.53
N LEU A 6 14.66 -1.64 -22.88
CA LEU A 6 13.90 -2.74 -22.30
C LEU A 6 13.23 -2.28 -21.00
N GLN A 7 13.98 -1.57 -20.15
CA GLN A 7 13.47 -1.02 -18.90
C GLN A 7 12.27 -0.08 -19.16
N GLU A 8 12.40 0.87 -20.09
CA GLU A 8 11.30 1.78 -20.46
C GLU A 8 10.06 1.05 -20.97
N ARG A 9 10.22 -0.01 -21.76
CA ARG A 9 9.10 -0.82 -22.27
C ARG A 9 8.41 -1.60 -21.16
N VAL A 10 9.17 -2.18 -20.24
CA VAL A 10 8.62 -2.92 -19.11
C VAL A 10 7.90 -1.96 -18.15
N THR A 11 8.48 -0.79 -17.87
CA THR A 11 7.81 0.27 -17.09
C THR A 11 6.48 0.66 -17.73
N LYS A 12 6.45 0.92 -19.04
CA LYS A 12 5.22 1.31 -19.72
C LYS A 12 4.13 0.22 -19.69
N LEU A 13 4.50 -1.06 -19.86
CA LEU A 13 3.56 -2.16 -19.76
C LEU A 13 3.01 -2.32 -18.34
N ALA A 14 3.85 -2.10 -17.33
CA ALA A 14 3.43 -2.08 -15.94
C ALA A 14 2.46 -0.92 -15.66
N GLU A 15 2.71 0.29 -16.18
CA GLU A 15 1.75 1.42 -16.09
C GLU A 15 0.37 1.03 -16.61
N GLU A 16 0.35 0.46 -17.80
CA GLU A 16 -0.88 0.08 -18.50
C GLU A 16 -1.61 -1.02 -17.72
N GLY A 17 -0.87 -2.01 -17.19
CA GLY A 17 -1.40 -3.06 -16.33
C GLY A 17 -2.03 -2.51 -15.04
N PHE A 18 -1.35 -1.58 -14.36
CA PHE A 18 -1.90 -0.95 -13.15
C PHE A 18 -3.11 -0.10 -13.46
N LYS A 19 -3.06 0.75 -14.50
CA LYS A 19 -4.21 1.54 -14.94
C LYS A 19 -5.41 0.65 -15.28
N LEU A 20 -5.18 -0.50 -15.91
CA LEU A 20 -6.23 -1.48 -16.19
C LEU A 20 -6.80 -2.09 -14.92
N LEU A 21 -5.95 -2.49 -13.96
CA LEU A 21 -6.39 -3.02 -12.66
C LEU A 21 -7.23 -1.99 -11.90
N GLY A 22 -6.79 -0.73 -11.86
CA GLY A 22 -7.56 0.38 -11.29
C GLY A 22 -8.90 0.55 -11.96
N LYS A 23 -8.95 0.54 -13.30
CA LYS A 23 -10.20 0.62 -14.05
C LYS A 23 -11.15 -0.53 -13.74
N THR A 24 -10.65 -1.77 -13.66
CA THR A 24 -11.44 -2.96 -13.30
C THR A 24 -12.03 -2.83 -11.89
N LEU A 25 -11.28 -2.22 -10.97
CA LEU A 25 -11.72 -1.94 -9.61
C LEU A 25 -12.49 -0.61 -9.48
N GLY A 26 -12.74 0.13 -10.57
CA GLY A 26 -13.44 1.42 -10.51
C GLY A 26 -12.65 2.56 -9.83
N GLN A 27 -11.34 2.40 -9.69
CA GLN A 27 -10.41 3.32 -9.01
C GLN A 27 -9.71 4.25 -9.99
N ARG A 28 -9.51 5.52 -9.58
CA ARG A 28 -8.65 6.47 -10.29
C ARG A 28 -7.20 6.29 -9.80
N ILE A 29 -6.33 5.81 -10.69
CA ILE A 29 -4.88 5.72 -10.44
C ILE A 29 -4.19 6.90 -11.11
N THR A 30 -3.39 7.65 -10.35
CA THR A 30 -2.58 8.75 -10.90
C THR A 30 -1.28 8.24 -11.53
N LEU A 31 -0.62 9.05 -12.37
CA LEU A 31 0.71 8.71 -12.88
C LEU A 31 1.73 8.56 -11.75
N THR A 32 1.62 9.36 -10.70
CA THR A 32 2.44 9.25 -9.48
C THR A 32 2.18 7.93 -8.76
N ASP A 33 0.92 7.50 -8.66
CA ASP A 33 0.57 6.21 -8.05
C ASP A 33 1.15 5.05 -8.87
N ALA A 34 1.04 5.13 -10.20
CA ALA A 34 1.63 4.15 -11.10
C ALA A 34 3.16 4.15 -10.94
N SER A 35 3.84 5.31 -10.89
CA SER A 35 5.29 5.40 -10.72
C SER A 35 5.79 4.81 -9.39
N ILE A 36 5.10 5.07 -8.28
CA ILE A 36 5.44 4.48 -6.97
C ILE A 36 5.29 2.95 -7.01
N LEU A 37 4.21 2.47 -7.62
CA LEU A 37 4.04 1.03 -7.84
C LEU A 37 5.17 0.51 -8.74
N MET A 38 5.53 1.20 -9.83
CA MET A 38 6.49 0.77 -10.86
C MET A 38 7.96 0.77 -10.49
N ASP A 39 8.44 1.80 -9.79
CA ASP A 39 9.86 1.89 -9.40
C ASP A 39 10.26 0.74 -8.46
N ASN A 40 9.27 0.08 -7.84
CA ASN A 40 9.46 -1.10 -6.99
C ASN A 40 8.84 -2.40 -7.55
N SER A 41 7.90 -2.35 -8.53
CA SER A 41 7.09 -3.51 -8.98
C SER A 41 7.64 -4.31 -10.16
N LEU A 42 8.89 -4.09 -10.57
CA LEU A 42 9.58 -5.16 -11.29
C LEU A 42 9.76 -6.42 -10.41
N LYS A 43 9.55 -6.33 -9.09
CA LYS A 43 9.71 -7.46 -8.15
C LYS A 43 8.45 -7.92 -7.39
N ASP A 44 7.43 -7.09 -7.13
CA ASP A 44 6.30 -7.54 -6.32
C ASP A 44 4.92 -6.98 -6.72
N SER A 45 4.21 -7.73 -7.57
CA SER A 45 2.82 -7.47 -7.95
C SER A 45 1.84 -7.63 -6.78
N SER A 46 2.22 -8.34 -5.71
CA SER A 46 1.35 -8.63 -4.57
C SER A 46 1.03 -7.37 -3.77
N SER A 47 2.07 -6.57 -3.45
CA SER A 47 1.91 -5.30 -2.71
C SER A 47 0.99 -4.32 -3.44
N ALA A 48 1.14 -4.22 -4.76
CA ALA A 48 0.28 -3.36 -5.57
C ALA A 48 -1.18 -3.81 -5.57
N ILE A 49 -1.44 -5.12 -5.62
CA ILE A 49 -2.79 -5.68 -5.51
C ILE A 49 -3.40 -5.40 -4.13
N GLN A 50 -2.64 -5.55 -3.05
CA GLN A 50 -3.10 -5.28 -1.69
C GLN A 50 -3.49 -3.80 -1.49
N ILE A 51 -2.69 -2.88 -2.04
CA ILE A 51 -3.01 -1.44 -2.04
C ILE A 51 -4.29 -1.17 -2.82
N MET A 52 -4.39 -1.70 -4.04
CA MET A 52 -5.54 -1.47 -4.91
C MET A 52 -6.83 -2.07 -4.34
N HIS A 53 -6.75 -3.25 -3.73
CA HIS A 53 -7.88 -3.88 -3.05
C HIS A 53 -8.37 -3.04 -1.87
N THR A 54 -7.46 -2.54 -1.03
CA THR A 54 -7.82 -1.68 0.11
C THR A 54 -8.49 -0.37 -0.34
N ARG A 55 -7.96 0.26 -1.39
CA ARG A 55 -8.57 1.46 -1.98
C ARG A 55 -9.96 1.18 -2.57
N TYR A 56 -10.14 0.02 -3.20
CA TYR A 56 -11.45 -0.43 -3.69
C TYR A 56 -12.46 -0.58 -2.56
N VAL A 57 -12.09 -1.28 -1.48
CA VAL A 57 -12.94 -1.46 -0.30
C VAL A 57 -13.33 -0.11 0.32
N ALA A 58 -12.38 0.81 0.44
CA ALA A 58 -12.64 2.18 0.91
C ALA A 58 -13.68 2.92 0.04
N GLN A 59 -13.60 2.77 -1.28
CA GLN A 59 -14.56 3.40 -2.20
C GLN A 59 -15.97 2.82 -2.05
N GLN A 60 -16.11 1.53 -1.73
CA GLN A 60 -17.41 0.93 -1.40
C GLN A 60 -18.04 1.53 -0.13
N ASN A 61 -17.24 2.24 0.68
CA ASN A 61 -17.66 3.02 1.85
C ASN A 61 -17.80 4.53 1.54
N GLY A 62 -17.69 4.94 0.28
CA GLY A 62 -17.73 6.35 -0.13
C GLY A 62 -16.47 7.14 0.23
N LYS A 63 -15.38 6.46 0.60
CA LYS A 63 -14.09 7.10 0.91
C LYS A 63 -13.08 6.86 -0.19
N GLU A 64 -12.33 7.89 -0.55
CA GLU A 64 -11.22 7.79 -1.50
C GLU A 64 -9.89 7.87 -0.75
N LEU A 65 -9.17 6.75 -0.67
CA LEU A 65 -7.85 6.70 -0.04
C LEU A 65 -6.77 7.11 -1.05
N ARG A 66 -5.94 8.07 -0.63
CA ARG A 66 -4.66 8.40 -1.29
C ARG A 66 -3.58 7.41 -0.86
N LEU A 67 -2.51 7.26 -1.63
CA LEU A 67 -1.40 6.34 -1.30
C LEU A 67 -0.69 6.67 0.02
N ASN A 68 -0.78 7.90 0.48
CA ASN A 68 -0.20 8.39 1.74
C ASN A 68 -1.28 8.73 2.77
N ALA A 69 -2.44 8.07 2.69
CA ALA A 69 -3.50 8.27 3.66
C ALA A 69 -3.01 7.94 5.08
N PRO A 70 -3.30 8.78 6.08
CA PRO A 70 -2.92 8.51 7.46
C PRO A 70 -3.63 7.26 8.00
N TYR A 71 -3.03 6.64 9.01
CA TYR A 71 -3.45 5.34 9.55
C TYR A 71 -4.93 5.28 9.94
N ASN A 72 -5.41 6.30 10.65
CA ASN A 72 -6.80 6.42 11.07
C ASN A 72 -7.78 6.47 9.87
N GLU A 73 -7.43 7.18 8.79
CA GLU A 73 -8.27 7.26 7.60
C GLU A 73 -8.42 5.88 6.93
N VAL A 74 -7.33 5.11 6.87
CA VAL A 74 -7.36 3.74 6.31
C VAL A 74 -8.23 2.83 7.17
N ILE A 75 -8.01 2.81 8.49
CA ILE A 75 -8.83 2.02 9.41
C ILE A 75 -10.31 2.39 9.30
N ASP A 76 -10.62 3.67 9.32
CA ASP A 76 -12.00 4.14 9.23
C ASP A 76 -12.61 3.88 7.85
N ALA A 77 -11.80 3.72 6.80
CA ALA A 77 -12.26 3.35 5.47
C ALA A 77 -12.50 1.85 5.30
N LEU A 78 -11.78 1.02 6.06
CA LEU A 78 -12.00 -0.43 6.10
C LEU A 78 -13.20 -0.82 6.98
N LYS A 79 -13.46 -0.05 8.05
CA LYS A 79 -14.61 -0.27 8.95
C LYS A 79 -15.92 -0.35 8.19
N GLY A 80 -16.71 -1.38 8.47
CA GLY A 80 -18.03 -1.60 7.84
C GLY A 80 -18.01 -2.39 6.52
N LYS A 81 -16.83 -2.65 5.94
CA LYS A 81 -16.68 -3.58 4.80
C LYS A 81 -15.78 -4.76 5.11
N VAL A 82 -14.83 -4.57 6.01
CA VAL A 82 -14.00 -5.64 6.57
C VAL A 82 -14.58 -6.04 7.93
N PRO A 83 -14.72 -7.34 8.23
CA PRO A 83 -15.07 -7.83 9.56
C PRO A 83 -14.12 -7.30 10.64
N GLU A 84 -14.64 -6.99 11.82
CA GLU A 84 -13.87 -6.34 12.90
C GLU A 84 -12.63 -7.16 13.31
N ASP A 85 -12.75 -8.49 13.31
CA ASP A 85 -11.68 -9.45 13.58
C ASP A 85 -10.58 -9.49 12.50
N GLN A 86 -10.85 -8.94 11.31
CA GLN A 86 -9.94 -8.92 10.15
C GLN A 86 -9.38 -7.52 9.86
N LEU A 87 -9.81 -6.48 10.59
CA LEU A 87 -9.39 -5.10 10.36
C LEU A 87 -7.89 -4.90 10.56
N ALA A 88 -7.34 -5.48 11.64
CA ALA A 88 -5.92 -5.39 11.94
C ALA A 88 -5.07 -6.00 10.82
N GLU A 89 -5.44 -7.19 10.34
CA GLU A 89 -4.73 -7.90 9.27
C GLU A 89 -4.84 -7.18 7.93
N SER A 90 -6.02 -6.67 7.60
CA SER A 90 -6.25 -5.90 6.36
C SER A 90 -5.47 -4.59 6.35
N ALA A 91 -5.46 -3.87 7.47
CA ALA A 91 -4.64 -2.68 7.63
C ALA A 91 -3.14 -3.00 7.60
N ALA A 92 -2.72 -4.07 8.28
CA ALA A 92 -1.32 -4.49 8.28
C ALA A 92 -0.84 -4.85 6.88
N SER A 93 -1.65 -5.58 6.09
CA SER A 93 -1.35 -5.91 4.70
C SER A 93 -1.20 -4.64 3.84
N TYR A 94 -2.09 -3.66 4.01
CA TYR A 94 -2.00 -2.39 3.30
C TYR A 94 -0.74 -1.59 3.66
N PHE A 95 -0.45 -1.44 4.96
CA PHE A 95 0.71 -0.68 5.41
C PHE A 95 2.02 -1.40 5.12
N ALA A 96 2.06 -2.74 5.16
CA ALA A 96 3.22 -3.52 4.71
C ALA A 96 3.49 -3.30 3.23
N ALA A 97 2.44 -3.37 2.39
CA ALA A 97 2.57 -3.07 0.97
C ALA A 97 3.09 -1.66 0.70
N LEU A 98 2.58 -0.65 1.41
CA LEU A 98 3.09 0.72 1.29
C LEU A 98 4.53 0.84 1.78
N TYR A 99 4.88 0.21 2.90
CA TYR A 99 6.21 0.23 3.49
C TYR A 99 7.27 -0.31 2.52
N PHE A 100 7.03 -1.49 1.92
CA PHE A 100 7.98 -2.09 0.98
C PHE A 100 8.12 -1.32 -0.33
N LEU A 101 7.12 -0.53 -0.73
CA LEU A 101 7.16 0.32 -1.91
C LEU A 101 7.63 1.76 -1.62
N SER A 102 7.90 2.08 -0.35
CA SER A 102 8.30 3.42 0.08
C SER A 102 9.81 3.57 0.13
N ALA A 103 10.30 4.78 -0.14
CA ALA A 103 11.70 5.13 0.13
C ALA A 103 12.00 5.08 1.63
N GLU A 104 13.26 4.88 2.01
CA GLU A 104 13.71 4.70 3.41
C GLU A 104 13.23 5.83 4.34
N GLU A 105 13.24 7.08 3.87
CA GLU A 105 12.77 8.22 4.66
C GLU A 105 11.26 8.17 4.94
N GLU A 106 10.48 7.67 3.97
CA GLU A 106 9.04 7.51 4.13
C GLU A 106 8.71 6.28 4.99
N GLN A 107 9.51 5.21 4.88
CA GLN A 107 9.47 4.07 5.80
C GLN A 107 9.70 4.50 7.26
N LYS A 108 10.73 5.32 7.53
CA LYS A 108 11.01 5.86 8.87
C LYS A 108 9.84 6.70 9.40
N ARG A 109 9.25 7.55 8.56
CA ARG A 109 8.08 8.36 8.93
C ARG A 109 6.87 7.49 9.26
N MET A 110 6.61 6.45 8.47
CA MET A 110 5.51 5.52 8.70
C MET A 110 5.67 4.81 10.06
N ILE A 111 6.87 4.30 10.37
CA ILE A 111 7.17 3.68 11.67
C ILE A 111 7.01 4.68 12.82
N ALA A 112 7.50 5.92 12.67
CA ALA A 112 7.36 6.95 13.70
C ALA A 112 5.89 7.32 13.96
N GLY A 113 5.09 7.47 12.90
CA GLY A 113 3.65 7.74 13.00
C GLY A 113 2.90 6.61 13.70
N LEU A 114 3.11 5.36 13.27
CA LEU A 114 2.50 4.19 13.89
C LEU A 114 2.94 3.99 15.35
N SER A 115 4.20 4.29 15.68
CA SER A 115 4.70 4.25 17.05
C SER A 115 4.02 5.29 17.94
N TYR A 116 3.80 6.49 17.41
CA TYR A 116 3.05 7.53 18.10
C TYR A 116 1.60 7.08 18.33
N ASP A 117 0.90 6.62 17.29
CA ASP A 117 -0.47 6.12 17.37
C ASP A 117 -0.62 4.96 18.37
N ALA A 118 0.34 4.04 18.38
CA ALA A 118 0.41 2.94 19.35
C ALA A 118 0.57 3.42 20.80
N SER A 119 1.33 4.49 21.02
CA SER A 119 1.48 5.12 22.35
C SER A 119 0.19 5.80 22.82
N GLN A 120 -0.61 6.31 21.89
CA GLN A 120 -1.89 6.97 22.16
C GLN A 120 -3.07 5.98 22.28
N GLY A 121 -2.84 4.69 22.07
CA GLY A 121 -3.89 3.66 22.14
C GLY A 121 -4.83 3.66 20.93
N VAL A 122 -4.37 4.13 19.77
CA VAL A 122 -5.15 4.05 18.53
C VAL A 122 -5.37 2.57 18.16
N PRO A 123 -6.60 2.14 17.82
CA PRO A 123 -6.90 0.73 17.55
C PRO A 123 -6.03 0.12 16.46
N TYR A 124 -5.61 -1.14 16.69
CA TYR A 124 -4.84 -1.99 15.77
C TYR A 124 -3.43 -1.49 15.38
N SER A 125 -3.02 -0.31 15.87
CA SER A 125 -1.75 0.33 15.50
C SER A 125 -0.53 -0.45 16.00
N LYS A 126 -0.63 -1.11 17.17
CA LYS A 126 0.44 -1.96 17.72
C LYS A 126 0.63 -3.22 16.89
N GLU A 127 -0.47 -3.83 16.46
CA GLU A 127 -0.51 -5.03 15.65
C GLU A 127 0.10 -4.74 14.27
N VAL A 128 -0.30 -3.65 13.63
CA VAL A 128 0.25 -3.19 12.36
C VAL A 128 1.74 -2.88 12.47
N LEU A 129 2.15 -2.14 13.52
CA LEU A 129 3.56 -1.86 13.78
C LEU A 129 4.38 -3.14 13.98
N SER A 130 3.83 -4.14 14.68
CA SER A 130 4.52 -5.42 14.90
C SER A 130 4.77 -6.19 13.61
N VAL A 131 3.84 -6.13 12.65
CA VAL A 131 4.00 -6.75 11.33
C VAL A 131 5.10 -6.05 10.53
N LEU A 132 5.14 -4.72 10.54
CA LEU A 132 6.17 -3.95 9.82
C LEU A 132 7.58 -4.14 10.39
N LEU A 133 7.69 -4.34 11.71
CA LEU A 133 8.97 -4.55 12.41
C LEU A 133 9.38 -6.03 12.46
N SER A 134 8.54 -6.95 11.97
CA SER A 134 8.85 -8.37 12.00
C SER A 134 9.99 -8.71 11.03
N PRO A 135 10.94 -9.58 11.43
CA PRO A 135 12.13 -9.89 10.64
C PRO A 135 11.85 -10.56 9.28
N SER A 136 10.61 -10.95 8.98
CA SER A 136 10.20 -11.47 7.66
C SER A 136 10.03 -10.38 6.58
N ALA A 137 10.33 -9.12 6.90
CA ALA A 137 10.49 -8.02 5.95
C ALA A 137 11.83 -8.06 5.19
N GLU A 138 12.60 -9.15 5.31
CA GLU A 138 13.75 -9.40 4.47
C GLU A 138 13.28 -9.69 3.04
N LYS A 139 13.77 -8.86 2.11
CA LYS A 139 13.52 -8.93 0.66
C LYS A 139 13.58 -10.39 0.18
N PRO A 140 12.68 -10.83 -0.72
CA PRO A 140 12.87 -12.11 -1.38
C PRO A 140 14.24 -12.10 -2.08
N GLU A 141 15.07 -13.09 -1.74
CA GLU A 141 16.35 -13.39 -2.39
C GLU A 141 16.19 -13.58 -3.90
#